data_AF-A0A2T1EU25-F1
#
_entry.id   AF-A0A2T1EU25-F1
#
_cell.length_a   1.000
_cell.length_b   1.000
_cell.length_c   1.000
_cell.angle_alpha   90.00
_cell.angle_beta   90.00
_cell.angle_gamma   90.00
#
_symmetry.space_group_name_H-M   'P 1'
#
loop_
_entity.id
_entity.type
_entity.pdbx_description
1 polymer ?
#
loop_
_entity_poly.entity_id
_entity_poly.type
_entity_poly.pdbx_seq_one_letter_code
_entity_poly.pdbx_strand_id
1 'polypeptide(L)'
;MKTLLKARPRERLSNHIHIRLTDSDYSQIQTLANQVNLSMSDFMRRAALKRAMPRPLTVFDLKAYQVLCQINAQLRVAGNNLNQIAKACNSAVVLGEPVIVNRGLLESVQQLIRENGKAIKTIVANLTNSTVR
;
A
#
# COMPACT_ATOMS: atom_id res chain seq x y z
N MET A 1 -30.73 13.28 1.92
CA MET A 1 -30.04 12.16 1.22
C MET A 1 -29.15 12.73 0.13
N LYS A 2 -27.82 12.57 0.21
CA LYS A 2 -26.91 13.00 -0.86
C LYS A 2 -27.00 11.99 -2.00
N THR A 3 -27.53 12.42 -3.13
CA THR A 3 -27.54 11.64 -4.39
C THR A 3 -26.10 11.44 -4.84
N LEU A 4 -25.63 10.19 -4.81
CA LEU A 4 -24.34 9.82 -5.40
C LEU A 4 -24.42 10.05 -6.91
N LEU A 5 -23.65 11.01 -7.43
CA LEU A 5 -23.49 11.23 -8.87
C LEU A 5 -22.98 9.92 -9.50
N LYS A 6 -23.82 9.26 -10.30
CA LYS A 6 -23.41 8.12 -11.12
C LYS A 6 -22.28 8.56 -12.05
N ALA A 7 -21.11 7.93 -11.94
CA ALA A 7 -20.00 8.17 -12.85
C ALA A 7 -20.46 7.92 -14.30
N ARG A 8 -20.18 8.87 -15.20
CA ARG A 8 -20.51 8.74 -16.62
C ARG A 8 -19.81 7.50 -17.20
N PRO A 9 -20.48 6.70 -18.06
CA PRO A 9 -19.84 5.55 -18.70
C PRO A 9 -18.61 6.01 -19.48
N ARG A 10 -17.50 5.30 -19.32
CA ARG A 10 -16.25 5.60 -20.03
C ARG A 10 -16.46 5.26 -21.51
N GLU A 11 -16.30 6.23 -22.40
CA GLU A 11 -16.40 6.00 -23.85
C GLU A 11 -15.42 4.90 -24.29
N ARG A 12 -15.92 3.97 -25.12
CA ARG A 12 -15.12 2.87 -25.64
C ARG A 12 -14.14 3.42 -26.68
N LEU A 13 -12.87 3.04 -26.54
CA LEU A 13 -11.83 3.39 -27.52
C LEU A 13 -11.94 2.42 -28.70
N SER A 14 -12.45 2.89 -29.85
CA SER A 14 -12.62 2.10 -31.07
C SER A 14 -11.62 2.44 -32.19
N ASN A 15 -11.11 3.67 -32.19
CA ASN A 15 -10.19 4.14 -33.23
C ASN A 15 -8.75 3.69 -32.93
N HIS A 16 -8.01 3.30 -33.97
CA HIS A 16 -6.64 2.80 -33.86
C HIS A 16 -5.70 3.55 -34.80
N ILE A 17 -4.42 3.62 -34.42
CA ILE A 17 -3.33 4.24 -35.19
C ILE A 17 -2.25 3.17 -35.36
N HIS A 18 -1.83 2.92 -36.60
CA HIS A 18 -0.70 2.05 -36.88
C HIS A 18 0.59 2.87 -37.00
N ILE A 19 1.60 2.52 -36.22
CA ILE A 19 2.91 3.19 -36.17
C ILE A 19 3.98 2.14 -36.51
N ARG A 20 4.85 2.44 -37.48
CA ARG A 20 6.04 1.62 -37.76
C ARG A 20 7.16 2.03 -36.82
N LEU A 21 7.76 1.07 -36.14
CA LEU A 21 8.82 1.27 -35.15
C LEU A 21 9.99 0.35 -35.48
N THR A 22 11.21 0.77 -35.13
CA THR A 22 12.33 -0.16 -35.05
C THR A 22 12.22 -1.02 -33.78
N ASP A 23 12.95 -2.13 -33.70
CA ASP A 23 12.97 -2.97 -32.50
C ASP A 23 13.46 -2.19 -31.26
N SER A 24 14.40 -1.25 -31.46
CA SER A 24 14.91 -0.38 -30.40
C SER A 24 13.82 0.55 -29.87
N ASP A 25 13.08 1.22 -30.76
CA ASP A 25 12.00 2.12 -30.37
C ASP A 25 10.90 1.36 -29.63
N TYR A 26 10.52 0.19 -30.13
CA TYR A 26 9.50 -0.66 -29.51
C TYR A 26 9.91 -1.06 -28.08
N SER A 27 11.14 -1.55 -27.91
CA SER A 27 11.70 -1.93 -26.60
C SER A 27 11.75 -0.76 -25.62
N GLN A 28 12.19 0.41 -26.08
CA GLN A 28 12.23 1.61 -25.25
C GLN A 28 10.82 2.03 -24.78
N ILE A 29 9.85 2.07 -25.69
CA ILE A 29 8.46 2.41 -25.35
C ILE A 29 7.89 1.41 -24.35
N GLN A 30 8.12 0.11 -24.56
CA GLN A 30 7.66 -0.95 -23.66
C GLN A 30 8.26 -0.78 -22.26
N THR A 31 9.56 -0.44 -22.18
CA THR A 31 10.26 -0.23 -20.91
C THR A 31 9.70 0.98 -20.16
N LEU A 32 9.52 2.11 -20.86
CA LEU A 32 8.94 3.33 -20.27
C LEU A 32 7.50 3.11 -19.80
N ALA A 33 6.68 2.40 -20.58
CA ALA A 33 5.32 2.04 -20.19
C ALA A 33 5.30 1.18 -18.91
N ASN A 34 6.20 0.21 -18.82
CA ASN A 34 6.34 -0.66 -17.65
C ASN A 34 6.79 0.11 -16.40
N GLN A 35 7.71 1.06 -16.52
CA GLN A 35 8.18 1.88 -15.40
C GLN A 35 7.06 2.69 -14.73
N VAL A 36 6.03 3.08 -15.49
CA VAL A 36 4.86 3.79 -14.96
C VAL A 36 3.62 2.90 -14.81
N ASN A 37 3.79 1.58 -14.95
CA ASN A 37 2.74 0.56 -14.85
C ASN A 37 1.51 0.84 -15.73
N LEU A 38 1.75 1.19 -16.99
CA LEU A 38 0.72 1.37 -18.01
C LEU A 38 0.88 0.35 -19.13
N SER A 39 -0.21 0.01 -19.79
CA SER A 39 -0.10 -0.67 -21.10
C SER A 39 0.54 0.28 -22.11
N MET A 40 1.25 -0.27 -23.11
CA MET A 40 1.85 0.56 -24.18
C MET A 40 0.83 1.49 -24.83
N SER A 41 -0.40 1.01 -25.07
CA SER A 41 -1.47 1.83 -25.67
C SER A 41 -1.91 2.99 -24.77
N ASP A 42 -2.05 2.78 -23.45
CA ASP A 42 -2.41 3.88 -22.54
C ASP A 42 -1.25 4.86 -22.36
N PHE A 43 -0.02 4.35 -22.27
CA PHE A 43 1.20 5.16 -22.23
C PHE A 43 1.32 6.06 -23.47
N MET A 44 1.26 5.48 -24.67
CA MET A 44 1.37 6.23 -25.92
C MET A 44 0.24 7.23 -26.09
N ARG A 45 -0.99 6.86 -25.74
CA ARG A 45 -2.12 7.79 -25.78
C ARG A 45 -1.94 8.98 -24.84
N ARG A 46 -1.45 8.75 -23.62
CA ARG A 46 -1.17 9.83 -22.66
C ARG A 46 -0.04 10.72 -23.14
N ALA A 47 1.04 10.13 -23.67
CA ALA A 47 2.17 10.87 -24.23
C ALA A 47 1.71 11.76 -25.40
N ALA A 48 1.01 11.18 -26.38
CA ALA A 48 0.52 11.89 -27.56
C ALA A 48 -0.46 13.03 -27.21
N LEU A 49 -1.30 12.84 -26.19
CA LEU A 49 -2.26 13.84 -25.73
C LEU A 49 -1.74 14.74 -24.62
N LYS A 50 -0.43 14.69 -24.30
CA LYS A 50 0.21 15.44 -23.21
C LYS A 50 -0.55 15.35 -21.87
N ARG A 51 -1.15 14.18 -21.60
CA ARG A 51 -1.83 13.91 -20.34
C ARG A 51 -0.82 13.61 -19.25
N ALA A 52 -1.20 13.88 -18.00
CA ALA A 52 -0.37 13.54 -16.85
C ALA A 52 0.01 12.04 -16.86
N MET A 53 1.31 11.79 -16.77
CA MET A 53 1.87 10.46 -16.56
C MET A 53 1.88 10.15 -15.06
N PRO A 54 1.56 8.91 -14.66
CA PRO A 54 1.83 8.45 -13.30
C PRO A 54 3.32 8.64 -13.00
N ARG A 55 3.65 8.90 -11.74
CA ARG A 55 5.04 8.84 -11.31
C ARG A 55 5.55 7.42 -11.57
N PRO A 56 6.78 7.25 -12.09
CA PRO A 56 7.39 5.93 -12.20
C PRO A 56 7.27 5.23 -10.85
N LEU A 57 6.75 4.01 -10.86
CA LEU A 57 6.83 3.20 -9.66
C LEU A 57 8.33 2.91 -9.49
N THR A 58 8.95 3.53 -8.49
CA THR A 58 10.26 3.05 -8.01
C THR A 58 10.12 1.55 -7.84
N VAL A 59 11.01 0.78 -8.47
CA VAL A 59 10.99 -0.69 -8.50
C VAL A 59 10.48 -1.17 -7.16
N PHE A 60 9.23 -1.61 -7.15
CA PHE A 60 8.53 -1.92 -5.92
C PHE A 60 9.20 -3.17 -5.39
N ASP A 61 10.07 -3.02 -4.39
CA ASP A 61 10.77 -4.15 -3.82
C ASP A 61 9.71 -5.06 -3.19
N LEU A 62 9.42 -6.17 -3.87
CA LEU A 62 8.45 -7.16 -3.45
C LEU A 62 8.76 -7.62 -2.02
N LYS A 63 10.05 -7.62 -1.64
CA LYS A 63 10.50 -7.92 -0.29
C LYS A 63 10.07 -6.83 0.70
N ALA A 64 10.27 -5.55 0.37
CA ALA A 64 9.79 -4.44 1.20
C ALA A 64 8.27 -4.48 1.37
N TYR A 65 7.53 -4.80 0.32
CA TYR A 65 6.08 -4.95 0.39
C TYR A 65 5.63 -6.10 1.31
N GLN A 66 6.27 -7.27 1.19
CA GLN A 66 5.97 -8.40 2.06
C GLN A 66 6.18 -8.05 3.54
N VAL A 67 7.27 -7.34 3.85
CA VAL A 67 7.55 -6.89 5.23
C VAL A 67 6.48 -5.90 5.70
N LEU A 68 6.06 -4.94 4.86
CA LEU A 68 4.97 -4.02 5.21
C LEU A 68 3.64 -4.73 5.43
N CYS A 69 3.31 -5.75 4.63
CA CYS A 69 2.14 -6.59 4.83
C CYS A 69 2.19 -7.35 6.17
N GLN A 70 3.35 -7.89 6.54
CA GLN A 70 3.55 -8.57 7.83
C GLN A 70 3.35 -7.59 9.00
N ILE A 71 3.95 -6.41 8.94
CA ILE A 71 3.77 -5.36 9.94
C ILE A 71 2.28 -5.00 10.11
N ASN A 72 1.58 -4.81 8.99
CA ASN A 72 0.15 -4.49 9.02
C ASN A 72 -0.69 -5.60 9.69
N ALA A 73 -0.40 -6.87 9.39
CA ALA A 73 -1.07 -8.01 10.03
C ALA A 73 -0.79 -8.05 11.54
N GLN A 74 0.46 -7.84 11.96
CA GLN A 74 0.84 -7.81 13.37
C GLN A 74 0.17 -6.65 14.12
N LEU A 75 0.11 -5.45 13.53
CA LEU A 75 -0.58 -4.31 14.12
C LEU A 75 -2.09 -4.55 14.25
N ARG A 76 -2.72 -5.26 13.30
CA ARG A 76 -4.13 -5.67 13.41
C ARG A 76 -4.35 -6.58 14.63
N VAL A 77 -3.46 -7.54 14.87
CA VAL A 77 -3.53 -8.41 16.06
C VAL A 77 -3.38 -7.59 17.33
N ALA A 78 -2.41 -6.68 17.39
CA ALA A 78 -2.23 -5.79 18.54
C ALA A 78 -3.48 -4.93 18.80
N GLY A 79 -4.09 -4.37 17.76
CA GLY A 79 -5.34 -3.61 17.86
C GLY A 79 -6.51 -4.44 18.39
N ASN A 80 -6.66 -5.68 17.93
CA ASN A 80 -7.68 -6.60 18.44
C ASN A 80 -7.49 -6.91 19.92
N ASN A 81 -6.25 -7.16 20.35
CA ASN A 81 -5.93 -7.42 21.75
C ASN A 81 -6.21 -6.20 22.64
N LEU A 82 -5.83 -5.00 22.19
CA LEU A 82 -6.15 -3.74 22.88
C LEU A 82 -7.67 -3.54 23.01
N ASN A 83 -8.43 -3.85 21.95
CA ASN A 83 -9.88 -3.77 21.98
C ASN A 83 -10.50 -4.78 22.98
N GLN A 84 -9.96 -5.98 23.10
CA GLN A 84 -10.38 -6.95 24.10
C GLN A 84 -10.11 -6.44 25.52
N ILE A 85 -8.92 -5.90 25.77
CA ILE A 85 -8.55 -5.30 27.05
C ILE A 85 -9.51 -4.15 27.40
N ALA A 86 -9.73 -3.23 26.46
CA ALA A 86 -10.62 -2.09 26.66
C ALA A 86 -12.05 -2.52 26.98
N LYS A 87 -12.59 -3.52 26.27
CA LYS A 87 -13.92 -4.07 26.56
C LYS A 87 -13.98 -4.69 27.95
N ALA A 88 -12.98 -5.47 28.36
CA ALA A 88 -12.94 -6.07 29.69
C ALA A 88 -12.94 -4.99 30.79
N CYS A 89 -12.12 -3.94 30.63
CA CYS A 89 -12.10 -2.80 31.55
C CYS A 89 -13.46 -2.09 31.61
N ASN A 90 -14.04 -1.77 30.45
CA ASN A 90 -15.32 -1.08 30.38
C ASN A 90 -16.45 -1.90 31.01
N SER A 91 -16.49 -3.21 30.77
CA SER A 91 -17.49 -4.11 31.36
C SER A 91 -17.35 -4.18 32.88
N ALA A 92 -16.12 -4.30 33.40
CA ALA A 92 -15.88 -4.35 34.84
C ALA A 92 -16.34 -3.06 35.54
N VAL A 93 -16.06 -1.89 34.94
CA VAL A 93 -16.54 -0.60 35.46
C VAL A 93 -18.06 -0.52 35.48
N VAL A 94 -18.73 -0.99 34.43
CA VAL A 94 -20.20 -0.97 34.34
C VAL A 94 -20.85 -1.91 35.37
N LEU A 95 -20.24 -3.08 35.61
CA LEU A 95 -20.75 -4.09 36.53
C LEU A 95 -20.34 -3.82 37.99
N GLY A 96 -19.47 -2.84 38.25
CA GLY A 96 -18.90 -2.60 39.59
C GLY A 96 -17.97 -3.72 40.06
N GLU A 97 -17.48 -4.53 39.12
CA GLU A 97 -16.62 -5.69 39.38
C GLU A 97 -15.13 -5.32 39.29
N PRO A 98 -14.23 -6.07 39.96
CA PRO A 98 -12.81 -5.87 39.78
C PRO A 98 -12.40 -6.13 38.33
N VAL A 99 -11.52 -5.26 37.81
CA VAL A 99 -11.01 -5.39 36.44
C VAL A 99 -10.08 -6.61 36.34
N ILE A 100 -10.53 -7.65 35.64
CA ILE A 100 -9.72 -8.82 35.31
C ILE A 100 -9.21 -8.68 33.87
N VAL A 101 -8.00 -8.15 33.70
CA VAL A 101 -7.34 -8.07 32.38
C VAL A 101 -6.47 -9.30 32.17
N ASN A 102 -6.58 -9.92 30.99
CA ASN A 102 -5.63 -10.95 30.56
C ASN A 102 -4.26 -10.32 30.30
N ARG A 103 -3.31 -10.55 31.21
CA ARG A 103 -1.93 -10.05 31.13
C ARG A 103 -1.20 -10.53 29.86
N GLY A 104 -1.50 -11.73 29.35
CA GLY A 104 -0.92 -12.24 28.12
C GLY A 104 -1.30 -11.42 26.87
N LEU A 105 -2.50 -10.83 26.85
CA LEU A 105 -2.88 -9.90 25.78
C LEU A 105 -2.03 -8.63 25.81
N LEU A 106 -1.77 -8.09 27.01
CA LEU A 106 -0.93 -6.91 27.18
C LEU A 106 0.52 -7.18 26.75
N GLU A 107 1.08 -8.31 27.19
CA GLU A 107 2.43 -8.75 26.82
C GLU A 107 2.55 -8.96 25.30
N SER A 108 1.54 -9.57 24.68
CA SER A 108 1.46 -9.74 23.22
C SER A 108 1.46 -8.40 22.48
N VAL A 109 0.64 -7.43 22.92
CA VAL A 109 0.61 -6.08 22.32
C VAL A 109 1.98 -5.41 22.42
N GLN A 110 2.58 -5.43 23.61
CA GLN A 110 3.89 -4.82 23.83
C GLN A 110 4.96 -5.46 22.94
N GLN A 111 4.92 -6.79 22.77
CA GLN A 111 5.86 -7.50 21.94
C GLN A 111 5.71 -7.15 20.45
N LEU A 112 4.49 -7.17 19.92
CA LEU A 112 4.21 -6.83 18.53
C LEU A 112 4.60 -5.38 18.20
N ILE A 113 4.38 -4.45 19.12
CA ILE A 113 4.80 -3.05 18.93
C ILE A 113 6.33 -2.94 18.89
N ARG A 114 7.04 -3.63 19.78
CA ARG A 114 8.52 -3.63 19.81
C ARG A 114 9.11 -4.22 18.53
N GLU A 115 8.59 -5.35 18.07
CA GLU A 115 9.04 -6.02 16.85
C GLU A 115 8.81 -5.16 15.60
N ASN A 116 7.60 -4.62 15.46
CA ASN A 116 7.26 -3.71 14.36
C ASN A 116 8.14 -2.45 14.38
N GLY A 117 8.37 -1.86 15.54
CA GLY A 117 9.24 -0.69 15.69
C GLY A 117 10.69 -0.98 15.25
N LYS A 118 11.21 -2.16 15.56
CA LYS A 118 12.55 -2.60 15.09
C LYS A 118 12.56 -2.79 13.57
N ALA A 119 11.57 -3.50 13.01
CA ALA A 119 11.49 -3.77 11.58
C ALA A 119 11.42 -2.47 10.75
N ILE A 120 10.58 -1.51 11.18
CA ILE A 120 10.46 -0.21 10.52
C ILE A 120 11.78 0.55 10.56
N LYS A 121 12.46 0.60 11.71
CA LYS A 121 13.78 1.25 11.82
C LYS A 121 14.80 0.67 10.84
N THR A 122 14.85 -0.65 10.71
CA THR A 122 15.73 -1.33 9.76
C THR A 122 15.40 -0.96 8.31
N ILE A 123 14.11 -0.95 7.94
CA ILE A 123 13.68 -0.56 6.58
C ILE A 123 14.09 0.88 6.29
N VAL A 124 13.84 1.80 7.22
CA VAL A 124 14.22 3.21 7.07
C VAL A 124 15.74 3.36 6.91
N ALA A 125 16.55 2.67 7.73
CA ALA A 125 18.00 2.70 7.63
C ALA A 125 18.51 2.17 6.27
N ASN A 126 17.91 1.09 5.76
CA ASN A 126 18.27 0.54 4.46
C ASN A 126 17.90 1.48 3.31
N LEU A 127 16.76 2.17 3.41
CA LEU A 127 16.33 3.17 2.43
C LEU A 127 17.26 4.39 2.45
N THR A 128 17.64 4.90 3.63
CA THR A 128 18.56 6.05 3.74
C THR A 128 19.93 5.72 3.15
N ASN A 129 20.45 4.51 3.39
CA ASN A 129 21.73 4.07 2.83
C ASN A 129 21.68 3.83 1.32
N SER A 130 20.50 3.50 0.76
CA SER A 130 20.32 3.29 -0.69
C SER A 130 20.11 4.59 -1.46
N THR A 131 19.74 5.69 -0.78
CA THR A 131 19.49 7.01 -1.39
C THR A 131 20.79 7.82 -1.58
N VAL A 132 21.92 7.35 -1.03
CA VAL A 132 23.26 7.90 -1.26
C VAL A 132 23.94 7.11 -2.39
N ARG A 133 23.45 7.25 -3.62
CA ARG A 133 24.14 6.88 -4.86
C ARG A 133 23.69 7.78 -6.00
#